data_AF-A0A929SHL8-F1
#
_entry.id   AF-A0A929SHL8-F1
#
_cell.length_a   1.000
_cell.length_b   1.000
_cell.length_c   1.000
_cell.angle_alpha   90.00
_cell.angle_beta   90.00
_cell.angle_gamma   90.00
#
_symmetry.space_group_name_H-M   'P 1'
#
loop_
_entity.id
_entity.type
_entity.pdbx_description
1 polymer ?
#
loop_
_entity_poly.entity_id
_entity_poly.type
_entity_poly.pdbx_seq_one_letter_code
_entity_poly.pdbx_strand_id
1 'polypeptide(L)' 'MQRPTPVNQEIKLDPNRYIVSKTDPKGIITFGNIYFCKICGYSEEELIGQPHNIIRHP' A
#
# COMPACT_ATOMS: atom_id res chain seq x y z
N MET A 1 8.21 -11.45 -4.28
CA MET A 1 7.74 -10.06 -4.13
C MET A 1 8.93 -9.14 -4.33
N GLN A 2 8.90 -8.30 -5.36
CA GLN A 2 9.97 -7.33 -5.63
C GLN A 2 9.58 -6.03 -4.93
N ARG A 3 10.43 -5.50 -4.04
CA ARG A 3 10.13 -4.20 -3.41
C ARG A 3 10.25 -3.10 -4.47
N PRO A 4 9.27 -2.20 -4.61
CA PRO A 4 9.39 -1.05 -5.48
C PRO A 4 10.57 -0.20 -5.01
N THR A 5 11.39 0.25 -5.95
CA THR A 5 12.52 1.12 -5.66
C THR A 5 11.97 2.49 -5.23
N PRO A 6 12.41 3.06 -4.09
CA PRO A 6 12.00 4.39 -3.68
C PRO A 6 12.51 5.40 -4.71
N VAL A 7 11.60 6.16 -5.33
CA VAL A 7 11.93 7.12 -6.40
C VAL A 7 12.09 8.57 -5.92
N ASN A 8 12.05 8.84 -4.60
CA ASN A 8 12.11 10.20 -4.01
C ASN A 8 11.20 11.20 -4.75
N GLN A 9 10.06 10.72 -5.23
CA GLN A 9 9.11 11.48 -6.02
C GLN A 9 7.76 11.43 -5.34
N GLU A 10 7.16 12.61 -5.18
CA GLU A 10 5.81 12.72 -4.64
C GLU A 10 4.79 12.25 -5.68
N ILE A 11 3.85 11.42 -5.24
CA ILE A 11 2.73 10.97 -6.06
C ILE A 11 1.56 11.92 -5.82
N LYS A 12 1.09 12.57 -6.89
CA LYS A 12 -0.14 13.39 -6.82
C LYS A 12 -1.35 12.50 -6.65
N LEU A 13 -2.08 12.73 -5.57
CA LEU A 13 -3.32 12.00 -5.30
C LEU A 13 -4.50 12.65 -6.02
N ASP A 14 -5.35 11.83 -6.62
CA ASP A 14 -6.65 12.22 -7.13
C ASP A 14 -7.57 12.63 -5.95
N PRO A 15 -8.06 13.88 -5.90
CA PRO A 15 -8.89 14.38 -4.81
C PRO A 15 -10.25 13.69 -4.72
N ASN A 16 -10.69 12.98 -5.76
CA ASN A 16 -11.95 12.24 -5.77
C ASN A 16 -11.80 10.77 -5.35
N ARG A 17 -10.59 10.34 -4.98
CA ARG A 17 -10.30 8.95 -4.59
C ARG A 17 -9.73 8.87 -3.20
N TYR A 18 -10.22 7.90 -2.45
CA TYR A 18 -9.74 7.61 -1.11
C TYR A 18 -8.71 6.48 -1.13
N ILE A 19 -7.69 6.61 -0.30
CA ILE A 19 -6.74 5.53 -0.01
C ILE A 19 -7.24 4.84 1.25
N VAL A 20 -7.54 3.56 1.14
CA VAL A 20 -8.10 2.79 2.25
C VAL A 20 -7.34 1.47 2.40
N SER A 21 -6.77 1.26 3.58
CA SER A 21 -6.19 -0.01 4.00
C SER A 21 -6.74 -0.39 5.37
N LYS A 22 -7.02 -1.68 5.58
CA LYS A 22 -7.42 -2.23 6.87
C LYS A 22 -6.34 -3.17 7.38
N THR A 23 -5.99 -3.05 8.65
CA THR A 23 -5.06 -3.96 9.32
C THR A 23 -5.73 -4.67 10.47
N ASP A 24 -5.21 -5.83 10.83
CA ASP A 24 -5.54 -6.49 12.08
C ASP A 24 -4.81 -5.82 13.28
N PRO A 25 -5.08 -6.22 14.53
CA PRO A 25 -4.39 -5.68 15.71
C PRO A 25 -2.87 -5.97 15.73
N LYS A 26 -2.39 -6.91 14.93
CA LYS A 26 -0.96 -7.22 14.77
C LYS A 26 -0.29 -6.37 13.69
N GLY A 27 -1.05 -5.51 13.00
CA GLY A 27 -0.56 -4.66 11.92
C GLY A 27 -0.45 -5.38 10.57
N ILE A 28 -1.06 -6.54 10.41
CA ILE A 28 -1.13 -7.28 9.16
C ILE A 28 -2.26 -6.73 8.30
N ILE A 29 -1.98 -6.43 7.03
CA ILE A 29 -2.95 -5.92 6.08
C ILE A 29 -3.98 -7.02 5.78
N THR A 30 -5.26 -6.67 5.96
CA THR A 30 -6.41 -7.55 5.70
C THR A 30 -7.28 -7.05 4.55
N PHE A 31 -7.07 -5.80 4.13
CA PHE A 31 -7.74 -5.22 2.96
C PHE A 31 -6.96 -3.99 2.47
N GLY A 32 -6.92 -3.79 1.16
CA GLY A 32 -6.43 -2.56 0.54
C GLY A 32 -7.25 -2.26 -0.70
N ASN A 33 -7.77 -1.04 -0.84
CA ASN A 33 -8.55 -0.72 -2.03
C ASN A 33 -7.64 -0.63 -3.27
N ILE A 34 -8.23 -0.73 -4.47
CA ILE A 34 -7.49 -0.72 -5.74
C ILE A 34 -6.58 0.51 -5.85
N TYR A 35 -7.01 1.66 -5.33
CA TYR A 35 -6.23 2.89 -5.38
C TYR A 35 -4.98 2.83 -4.47
N PHE A 36 -5.12 2.30 -3.26
CA PHE A 36 -3.99 2.01 -2.38
C PHE A 36 -2.98 1.06 -3.02
N CYS A 37 -3.45 -0.07 -3.58
CA CYS A 37 -2.59 -1.05 -4.25
C CYS A 37 -1.77 -0.41 -5.38
N LYS A 38 -2.43 0.40 -6.23
CA LYS A 38 -1.78 1.15 -7.31
C LYS A 38 -0.71 2.11 -6.83
N ILE A 39 -0.96 2.85 -5.75
CA ILE A 39 0.00 3.81 -5.19
C ILE A 39 1.19 3.07 -4.57
N CYS A 40 0.94 1.98 -3.86
CA CYS A 40 1.99 1.21 -3.21
C CYS A 40 2.84 0.40 -4.21
N GLY A 41 2.37 0.20 -5.43
CA GLY A 41 3.06 -0.59 -6.45
C GLY A 41 2.97 -2.10 -6.22
N TYR A 42 1.97 -2.57 -5.47
CA TYR A 42 1.73 -3.97 -5.15
C TYR A 42 0.32 -4.39 -5.57
N SER A 43 0.11 -5.67 -5.87
CA SER A 43 -1.25 -6.20 -6.01
C SER A 43 -1.92 -6.36 -4.64
N GLU A 44 -3.25 -6.52 -4.64
CA GLU A 44 -3.97 -6.84 -3.39
C GLU A 44 -3.47 -8.18 -2.82
N GLU A 45 -3.27 -9.20 -3.66
CA GLU A 45 -2.79 -10.51 -3.17
C GLU A 45 -1.38 -10.44 -2.56
N GLU A 46 -0.55 -9.51 -3.03
CA GLU A 46 0.77 -9.25 -2.45
C GLU A 46 0.69 -8.53 -1.12
N LEU A 47 -0.30 -7.66 -0.92
CA LEU A 47 -0.45 -6.87 0.31
C LEU A 47 -1.16 -7.63 1.41
N ILE A 48 -2.17 -8.45 1.08
CA ILE A 48 -2.92 -9.23 2.08
C ILE A 48 -1.96 -10.19 2.81
N GLY A 49 -1.99 -10.16 4.14
CA GLY A 49 -1.14 -11.00 4.98
C GLY A 49 0.27 -10.43 5.22
N GLN A 50 0.63 -9.30 4.61
CA GLN A 50 1.89 -8.60 4.89
C GLN A 50 1.74 -7.56 6.01
N PRO A 51 2.81 -7.29 6.77
CA PRO A 51 2.82 -6.21 7.74
C PRO A 51 2.73 -4.84 7.05
N HIS A 52 1.99 -3.91 7.65
CA HIS A 52 1.74 -2.57 7.08
C HIS A 52 3.02 -1.74 6.84
N ASN A 53 4.11 -2.10 7.53
CA ASN A 53 5.40 -1.44 7.37
C ASN A 53 6.08 -1.66 6.00
N ILE A 54 5.63 -2.62 5.19
CA ILE A 54 6.19 -2.90 3.85
C ILE A 54 6.07 -1.73 2.87
N ILE A 55 5.17 -0.78 3.16
CA ILE A 55 4.84 0.38 2.32
C ILE A 55 5.61 1.63 2.77
N ARG A 56 6.32 1.57 3.91
CA ARG A 56 7.06 2.74 4.39
C ARG A 56 8.25 3.02 3.47
N HIS A 57 8.40 4.30 3.12
CA HIS A 57 9.63 4.80 2.52
C HIS A 57 10.79 4.60 3.53
N PRO A 58 11.95 4.08 3.11
CA PRO A 58 13.15 4.02 3.94
C PRO A 58 13.70 5.42 4.27
#